data_AF-A0A832JZL1-F1
#
_entry.id   AF-A0A832JZL1-F1
#
_cell.length_a   1.000
_cell.length_b   1.000
_cell.length_c   1.000
_cell.angle_alpha   90.00
_cell.angle_beta   90.00
_cell.angle_gamma   90.00
#
_symmetry.space_group_name_H-M   'P 1'
#
loop_
_entity.id
_entity.type
_entity.pdbx_description
1 polymer ?
#
loop_
_entity_poly.entity_id
_entity_poly.type
_entity_poly.pdbx_seq_one_letter_code
_entity_poly.pdbx_strand_id
1 'polypeptide(L)' 'MVRIRLARTGAKKKPFYHIVVTDKRNARDSGSYVERLGFFNPVARGQEERLRLDMDRLAFWQARGAQT' A
#
# COMPACT_ATOMS: atom_id res chain seq x y z
N MET A 1 13.71 -4.49 8.02
CA MET A 1 12.76 -5.63 7.88
C MET A 1 11.72 -5.21 6.86
N VAL A 2 11.40 -6.08 5.92
CA VAL A 2 10.40 -5.80 4.89
C VAL A 2 9.00 -5.79 5.52
N ARG A 3 8.23 -4.75 5.22
CA ARG A 3 6.86 -4.57 5.69
C ARG A 3 5.93 -4.23 4.55
N ILE A 4 4.71 -4.70 4.66
CA ILE A 4 3.60 -4.28 3.82
C ILE A 4 2.89 -3.15 4.58
N ARG A 5 2.83 -1.94 4.02
CA ARG A 5 2.24 -0.78 4.71
C ARG A 5 1.49 0.13 3.77
N LEU A 6 0.66 1.00 4.35
CA LEU A 6 -0.03 2.08 3.64
C LEU A 6 0.88 3.31 3.53
N ALA A 7 1.24 3.67 2.30
CA ALA A 7 1.86 4.96 1.98
C ALA A 7 0.74 5.97 1.70
N ARG A 8 0.72 7.10 2.43
CA ARG A 8 -0.33 8.11 2.28
C ARG A 8 0.06 9.09 1.18
N THR A 9 -0.80 9.18 0.18
CA THR A 9 -0.79 10.22 -0.83
C THR A 9 -2.15 10.95 -0.85
N GLY A 10 -2.36 11.80 -1.84
CA GLY A 10 -3.56 12.62 -1.99
C GLY A 10 -3.48 13.96 -1.25
N ALA A 11 -4.63 14.59 -1.09
CA ALA A 11 -4.72 15.97 -0.63
C ALA A 11 -5.14 16.07 0.85
N LYS A 12 -5.09 17.29 1.39
CA LYS A 12 -5.68 17.61 2.70
C LYS A 12 -7.16 17.23 2.69
N LYS A 13 -7.61 16.47 3.70
CA LYS A 13 -8.98 15.93 3.83
C LYS A 13 -9.44 14.99 2.70
N LYS A 14 -8.55 14.58 1.80
CA LYS A 14 -8.82 13.56 0.76
C LYS A 14 -7.65 12.57 0.69
N PRO A 15 -7.52 11.67 1.70
CA PRO A 15 -6.43 10.71 1.73
C PRO A 15 -6.61 9.64 0.65
N PHE A 16 -5.52 9.23 0.03
CA PHE A 16 -5.43 8.08 -0.84
C PHE A 16 -4.23 7.25 -0.39
N TYR A 17 -4.37 5.93 -0.31
CA TYR A 17 -3.33 5.07 0.23
C TYR A 17 -2.82 4.11 -0.85
N HIS A 18 -1.51 4.01 -1.00
CA HIS A 18 -0.90 2.92 -1.75
C HIS A 18 -0.53 1.79 -0.80
N ILE A 19 -0.83 0.56 -1.20
CA ILE A 19 -0.40 -0.64 -0.47
C ILE A 19 0.95 -1.03 -1.05
N VAL A 20 2.01 -0.87 -0.26
CA VAL A 20 3.40 -1.02 -0.73
C VAL A 20 4.21 -1.95 0.16
N VAL A 21 5.14 -2.66 -0.46
CA VAL A 21 6.16 -3.47 0.20
C VAL A 21 7.45 -2.65 0.25
N THR A 22 7.96 -2.40 1.45
CA THR A 22 9.18 -1.60 1.64
C THR A 22 9.89 -1.96 2.94
N ASP A 23 11.17 -1.60 3.09
CA ASP A 23 11.84 -1.79 4.38
C ASP A 23 11.31 -0.77 5.40
N LYS A 24 11.12 -1.23 6.65
CA LYS A 24 10.76 -0.39 7.81
C LYS A 24 11.58 0.90 7.92
N ARG A 25 12.85 0.89 7.52
CA ARG A 25 13.77 2.05 7.60
C ARG A 25 13.35 3.19 6.67
N ASN A 26 12.63 2.91 5.59
CA ASN A 26 12.22 3.91 4.63
C ASN A 26 11.12 4.81 5.20
N ALA A 27 11.13 6.09 4.84
CA ALA A 27 10.05 7.02 5.20
C ALA A 27 8.70 6.52 4.67
N ARG A 28 7.61 6.72 5.41
CA ARG A 28 6.30 6.13 5.09
C ARG A 28 5.81 6.50 3.70
N ASP A 29 5.98 7.77 3.34
CA ASP A 29 5.44 8.37 2.12
C ASP A 29 6.54 8.58 1.06
N SER A 30 7.74 7.98 1.24
CA SER A 30 8.74 8.01 0.19
C SER A 30 8.33 7.11 -0.96
N GLY A 31 8.59 7.56 -2.19
CA GLY A 31 8.40 6.75 -3.41
C GLY A 31 9.36 5.55 -3.50
N SER A 32 10.20 5.33 -2.48
CA SER A 32 11.13 4.20 -2.40
C SER A 32 10.46 3.01 -1.72
N TYR A 33 9.82 2.21 -2.55
CA TYR A 33 9.27 0.90 -2.19
C TYR A 33 9.76 -0.14 -3.19
N VAL A 34 9.85 -1.39 -2.73
CA VAL A 34 10.26 -2.52 -3.58
C VAL A 34 9.16 -2.79 -4.60
N GLU A 35 7.91 -2.77 -4.15
CA GLU A 35 6.76 -3.11 -4.98
C GLU A 35 5.47 -2.45 -4.46
N ARG A 36 4.56 -2.12 -5.38
CA ARG A 36 3.20 -1.69 -5.07
C ARG A 36 2.24 -2.84 -5.35
N LEU A 37 1.57 -3.31 -4.30
CA LEU A 37 0.57 -4.39 -4.36
C LEU A 37 -0.83 -3.89 -4.73
N GLY A 38 -1.07 -2.58 -4.58
CA GLY A 38 -2.41 -2.05 -4.76
C GLY A 38 -2.61 -0.62 -4.29
N PHE A 39 -3.87 -0.28 -4.04
CA PHE A 39 -4.29 0.98 -3.44
C PHE A 39 -5.59 0.84 -2.67
N PHE A 40 -5.79 1.77 -1.74
CA PHE A 40 -7.00 1.93 -0.95
C PHE A 40 -7.41 3.40 -0.94
N ASN A 41 -8.62 3.68 -1.40
CA ASN A 41 -9.23 5.00 -1.43
C ASN A 41 -10.46 5.05 -0.49
N PRO A 42 -10.33 5.55 0.75
CA PRO A 42 -11.47 5.60 1.68
C PRO A 42 -12.53 6.65 1.28
N VAL A 43 -12.23 7.56 0.35
CA VAL A 43 -13.13 8.64 -0.08
C VAL A 43 -13.81 8.29 -1.41
N ALA A 44 -13.56 7.11 -1.97
CA ALA A 44 -14.19 6.64 -3.21
C ALA A 44 -15.72 6.72 -3.10
N ARG A 45 -16.38 7.28 -4.13
CA ARG A 45 -17.84 7.41 -4.19
C ARG A 45 -18.39 6.83 -5.49
N GLY A 46 -19.61 6.32 -5.42
CA GLY A 46 -20.32 5.81 -6.60
C GLY A 46 -19.64 4.58 -7.19
N GLN A 47 -19.14 4.70 -8.43
CA GLN A 47 -18.52 3.63 -9.20
C GLN A 47 -17.00 3.55 -9.04
N GLU A 48 -16.38 4.41 -8.21
CA GLU A 48 -14.94 4.39 -8.00
C GLU A 48 -14.49 3.16 -7.18
N GLU A 49 -13.41 2.52 -7.62
CA GLU A 49 -12.85 1.36 -6.94
C GLU A 49 -12.22 1.77 -5.60
N ARG A 50 -12.79 1.28 -4.49
CA ARG A 50 -12.35 1.63 -3.13
C ARG A 50 -11.04 0.94 -2.75
N LEU A 51 -10.85 -0.29 -3.19
CA LEU A 51 -9.71 -1.12 -2.84
C LEU A 51 -9.37 -1.98 -4.05
N ARG A 52 -8.10 -1.92 -4.46
CA ARG A 52 -7.53 -2.86 -5.41
C ARG A 52 -6.28 -3.44 -4.80
N LEU A 53 -6.22 -4.76 -4.69
CA LEU A 53 -5.10 -5.47 -4.09
C LEU A 53 -4.80 -6.73 -4.90
N ASP A 54 -3.54 -6.91 -5.25
CA ASP A 54 -3.02 -8.15 -5.81
C ASP A 54 -2.79 -9.17 -4.69
N MET A 55 -3.70 -10.15 -4.60
CA MET A 55 -3.69 -11.18 -3.57
C MET A 55 -2.55 -12.18 -3.75
N ASP A 56 -2.15 -12.46 -5.00
CA ASP A 56 -1.08 -13.41 -5.30
C ASP A 56 0.26 -12.85 -4.85
N ARG A 57 0.51 -11.57 -5.15
CA ARG A 57 1.72 -10.88 -4.70
C ARG A 57 1.73 -10.67 -3.19
N LEU A 58 0.57 -10.41 -2.58
CA LEU A 58 0.46 -10.33 -1.12
C LEU A 58 0.90 -11.65 -0.46
N ALA A 59 0.34 -12.78 -0.91
CA ALA A 59 0.65 -14.10 -0.37
C ALA A 59 2.14 -14.45 -0.53
N PHE A 60 2.72 -14.11 -1.69
CA PHE A 60 4.15 -14.29 -1.96
C PHE A 60 5.04 -13.52 -0.97
N TRP A 61 4.70 -12.26 -0.67
CA TRP A 61 5.49 -11.47 0.28
C TRP A 61 5.29 -11.90 1.73
N GLN A 62 4.08 -12.31 2.10
CA GLN A 62 3.81 -12.91 3.40
C GLN A 62 4.61 -14.20 3.60
N ALA A 63 4.66 -15.09 2.60
CA ALA A 63 5.46 -16.32 2.63
C ALA A 63 6.96 -16.03 2.76
N ARG A 64 7.44 -14.90 2.23
CA ARG A 64 8.83 -14.42 2.39
C ARG A 64 9.11 -13.73 3.72
N GLY A 65 8.14 -13.70 4.64
CA GLY A 65 8.30 -13.13 5.98
C GLY A 65 8.10 -11.61 6.02
N ALA A 66 7.47 -11.01 5.01
CA ALA A 66 7.04 -9.62 5.10
C ALA A 66 5.96 -9.49 6.19
N GLN A 67 6.18 -8.56 7.11
CA GLN A 67 5.21 -8.28 8.17
C GLN A 67 4.21 -7.22 7.70
N THR A 68 2.92 -7.48 7.89
CA THR A 68 1.82 -6.52 7.70
C THR A 68 1.67 -5.60 8.91
#